data_AF-A0A963TVB7-F1
#
_entry.id   AF-A0A963TVB7-F1
#
_cell.length_a   1.000
_cell.length_b   1.000
_cell.length_c   1.000
_cell.angle_alpha   90.00
_cell.angle_beta   90.00
_cell.angle_gamma   90.00
#
_symmetry.space_group_name_H-M   'P 1'
#
loop_
_entity.id
_entity.type
_entity.pdbx_description
1 polymer ?
#
loop_
_entity_poly.entity_id
_entity_poly.type
_entity_poly.pdbx_seq_one_letter_code
_entity_poly.pdbx_strand_id
1 'polypeptide(L)'
;MTKIRTAADIKSAVDKVDQRGSANVSHTAKIVGDLMNGWPNDRGLYLQLQRLSEFINKTKAEIQALKPSVMKTDFLPKATDQLDAIVEATAAASHRIMDSADVIMELAGRMNPEDSQKAMAAATSIFEACTFQDITGQRVTKVVETLKTIESHIDRMIAAFDETADGAAQVAAGVESGEAEKPEGEKKEGKSSTLDGPALPSHAPSQADIDAILAGDN
;
A
#
# COMPACT_ATOMS: atom_id res chain seq x y z
N MET A 1 -44.36 -22.10 -34.78
CA MET A 1 -44.20 -21.93 -33.31
C MET A 1 -43.59 -20.57 -33.06
N THR A 2 -44.41 -19.58 -32.70
CA THR A 2 -44.01 -18.18 -32.57
C THR A 2 -43.39 -17.96 -31.18
N LYS A 3 -42.10 -17.64 -31.11
CA LYS A 3 -41.38 -17.45 -29.84
C LYS A 3 -41.79 -16.12 -29.21
N ILE A 4 -42.51 -16.18 -28.10
CA ILE A 4 -42.86 -15.06 -27.24
C ILE A 4 -41.58 -14.65 -26.49
N ARG A 5 -41.09 -13.41 -26.68
CA ARG A 5 -39.78 -12.97 -26.16
C ARG A 5 -39.84 -11.69 -25.32
N THR A 6 -40.98 -11.00 -25.29
CA THR A 6 -41.14 -9.76 -24.53
C THR A 6 -42.44 -9.74 -23.73
N ALA A 7 -42.49 -8.91 -22.68
CA ALA A 7 -43.71 -8.70 -21.89
C ALA A 7 -44.91 -8.21 -22.74
N ALA A 8 -44.62 -7.49 -23.84
CA ALA A 8 -45.63 -7.04 -24.80
C ALA A 8 -46.22 -8.20 -25.63
N ASP A 9 -45.38 -9.18 -26.01
CA ASP A 9 -45.83 -10.38 -26.75
C ASP A 9 -46.72 -11.26 -25.88
N ILE A 10 -46.41 -11.37 -24.58
CA ILE A 10 -47.21 -12.11 -23.60
C ILE A 10 -48.56 -11.42 -23.39
N LYS A 11 -48.57 -10.09 -23.21
CA LYS A 11 -49.81 -9.31 -23.06
C LYS A 11 -50.73 -9.48 -24.27
N SER A 12 -50.19 -9.40 -25.48
CA SER A 12 -50.97 -9.61 -26.71
C SER A 12 -51.49 -11.04 -26.84
N ALA A 13 -50.75 -12.04 -26.38
CA ALA A 13 -51.20 -13.44 -26.37
C ALA A 13 -52.29 -13.69 -25.32
N VAL A 14 -52.19 -13.06 -24.14
CA VAL A 14 -53.18 -13.12 -23.06
C VAL A 14 -54.49 -12.45 -23.49
N ASP A 15 -54.42 -11.25 -24.06
CA ASP A 15 -55.60 -10.52 -24.55
C ASP A 15 -56.34 -11.31 -25.65
N LYS A 16 -55.60 -12.07 -26.48
CA LYS A 16 -56.17 -12.96 -27.51
C LYS A 16 -56.85 -14.21 -26.94
N VAL A 17 -56.46 -14.66 -25.74
CA VAL A 17 -57.05 -15.85 -25.09
C VAL A 17 -58.25 -15.45 -24.22
N ASP A 18 -58.23 -14.26 -23.61
CA ASP A 18 -59.35 -13.72 -22.81
C ASP A 18 -60.63 -13.55 -23.64
N GLN A 19 -60.50 -13.18 -24.92
CA GLN A 19 -61.61 -13.09 -25.87
C GLN A 19 -62.30 -14.44 -26.19
N ARG A 20 -61.71 -15.58 -25.83
CA ARG A 20 -62.26 -16.92 -26.08
C ARG A 20 -62.98 -17.56 -24.89
N GLY A 21 -63.15 -16.82 -23.79
CA GLY A 21 -64.04 -17.22 -22.69
C GLY A 21 -63.56 -18.45 -21.93
N SER A 22 -62.83 -18.24 -20.84
CA SER A 22 -62.84 -19.15 -19.69
C SER A 22 -62.27 -18.42 -18.47
N ALA A 23 -63.10 -18.29 -17.43
CA ALA A 23 -62.79 -17.56 -16.18
C ALA A 23 -61.50 -18.03 -15.47
N ASN A 24 -60.97 -19.20 -15.83
CA ASN A 24 -59.73 -19.75 -15.29
C ASN A 24 -58.48 -19.09 -15.90
N VAL A 25 -58.55 -18.62 -17.15
CA VAL A 25 -57.39 -18.04 -17.85
C VAL A 25 -57.06 -16.64 -17.35
N SER A 26 -58.07 -15.83 -17.04
CA SER A 26 -57.88 -14.49 -16.46
C SER A 26 -57.18 -14.56 -15.09
N HIS A 27 -57.52 -15.53 -14.26
CA HIS A 27 -56.84 -15.78 -12.98
C HIS A 27 -55.39 -16.25 -13.18
N THR A 28 -55.16 -17.15 -14.13
CA THR A 28 -53.81 -17.63 -14.46
C THR A 28 -52.94 -16.52 -15.06
N ALA A 29 -53.51 -15.64 -15.88
CA ALA A 29 -52.83 -14.47 -16.44
C ALA A 29 -52.45 -13.44 -15.36
N LYS A 30 -53.32 -13.22 -14.37
CA LYS A 30 -53.02 -12.39 -13.20
C LYS A 30 -51.88 -12.99 -12.37
N ILE A 31 -51.93 -14.29 -12.09
CA ILE A 31 -50.86 -14.99 -11.35
C ILE A 31 -49.54 -14.93 -12.11
N VAL A 32 -49.53 -15.10 -13.43
CA VAL A 32 -48.32 -14.96 -14.26
C VAL A 32 -47.83 -13.50 -14.26
N GLY A 33 -48.73 -12.52 -14.33
CA GLY A 33 -48.38 -11.10 -14.24
C GLY A 33 -47.78 -10.72 -12.89
N ASP A 34 -48.36 -11.22 -11.79
CA ASP A 34 -47.86 -11.00 -10.43
C ASP A 34 -46.55 -11.75 -10.17
N LEU A 35 -46.40 -12.96 -10.73
CA LEU A 35 -45.15 -13.73 -10.71
C LEU A 35 -44.05 -12.99 -11.49
N MET A 36 -44.37 -12.43 -12.66
CA MET A 36 -43.42 -11.65 -13.47
C MET A 36 -43.07 -10.29 -12.85
N ASN A 37 -43.96 -9.69 -12.06
CA ASN A 37 -43.68 -8.49 -11.27
C ASN A 37 -42.74 -8.76 -10.07
N GLY A 38 -42.67 -10.02 -9.62
CA GLY A 38 -41.78 -10.47 -8.55
C GLY A 38 -40.40 -10.95 -9.00
N TRP A 39 -40.12 -10.99 -10.30
CA TRP A 39 -38.78 -11.34 -10.80
C TRP A 39 -37.85 -10.14 -10.59
N PRO A 40 -36.64 -10.34 -10.04
CA PRO A 40 -35.63 -9.29 -10.03
C PRO A 40 -35.49 -8.81 -11.47
N ASN A 41 -35.69 -7.52 -11.73
CA ASN A 41 -35.53 -6.98 -13.07
C ASN A 41 -34.08 -7.23 -13.49
N ASP A 42 -33.82 -8.30 -14.24
CA ASP A 42 -32.48 -8.68 -14.72
C ASP A 42 -31.82 -7.49 -15.41
N ARG A 43 -32.62 -6.62 -16.03
CA ARG A 43 -32.18 -5.35 -16.63
C ARG A 43 -31.47 -4.42 -15.65
N GLY A 44 -31.92 -4.36 -14.38
CA GLY A 44 -31.26 -3.59 -13.32
C GLY A 44 -29.91 -4.18 -12.94
N LEU A 45 -29.82 -5.52 -12.84
CA LEU A 45 -28.57 -6.24 -12.62
C LEU A 45 -27.60 -6.07 -13.80
N TYR A 46 -28.07 -6.18 -15.04
CA TYR A 46 -27.27 -5.91 -16.24
C TYR A 46 -26.76 -4.47 -16.28
N LEU A 47 -27.58 -3.47 -15.93
CA LEU A 47 -27.16 -2.07 -15.86
C LEU A 47 -26.13 -1.84 -14.75
N GLN A 48 -26.30 -2.48 -13.59
CA GLN A 48 -25.33 -2.40 -12.50
C GLN A 48 -24.01 -3.08 -12.87
N LEU A 49 -24.05 -4.25 -13.54
CA LEU A 49 -22.88 -4.96 -14.01
C LEU A 49 -22.16 -4.18 -15.11
N GLN A 50 -22.90 -3.55 -16.03
CA GLN A 50 -22.34 -2.67 -17.05
C GLN A 50 -21.63 -1.47 -16.41
N ARG A 51 -22.27 -0.82 -15.43
CA ARG A 51 -21.66 0.31 -14.71
C ARG A 51 -20.41 -0.10 -13.93
N LEU A 52 -20.42 -1.30 -13.34
CA LEU A 52 -19.25 -1.86 -12.66
C LEU A 52 -18.12 -2.15 -13.66
N SER A 53 -18.43 -2.75 -14.81
CA SER A 53 -17.47 -3.01 -15.88
C SER A 53 -16.86 -1.71 -16.43
N GLU A 54 -17.68 -0.69 -16.68
CA GLU A 54 -17.20 0.64 -17.09
C GLU A 54 -16.29 1.26 -16.03
N PHE A 55 -16.65 1.14 -14.75
CA PHE A 55 -15.83 1.62 -13.63
C PHE A 55 -14.50 0.88 -13.52
N ILE A 56 -14.50 -0.46 -13.63
CA ILE A 56 -13.28 -1.29 -13.61
C ILE A 56 -12.37 -0.92 -14.79
N ASN A 57 -12.92 -0.79 -16.01
CA ASN A 57 -12.13 -0.43 -17.19
C ASN A 57 -11.54 0.98 -17.09
N LYS A 58 -12.32 1.94 -16.58
CA LYS A 58 -11.81 3.29 -16.29
C LYS A 58 -10.69 3.26 -15.27
N THR A 59 -10.87 2.53 -14.17
CA THR A 59 -9.86 2.38 -13.10
C THR A 59 -8.60 1.70 -13.64
N LYS A 60 -8.74 0.67 -14.49
CA LYS A 60 -7.64 0.01 -15.18
C LYS A 60 -6.86 0.97 -16.08
N ALA A 61 -7.55 1.82 -16.83
CA ALA A 61 -6.90 2.84 -17.67
C ALA A 61 -6.15 3.89 -16.83
N GLU A 62 -6.73 4.35 -15.72
CA GLU A 62 -6.08 5.29 -14.79
C GLU A 62 -4.83 4.67 -14.13
N ILE A 63 -4.90 3.39 -13.75
CA ILE A 63 -3.77 2.64 -13.20
C ILE A 63 -2.67 2.42 -14.24
N GLN A 64 -3.01 2.09 -15.48
CA GLN A 64 -2.04 1.96 -16.56
C GLN A 64 -1.37 3.31 -16.90
N ALA A 65 -2.10 4.43 -16.75
CA ALA A 65 -1.55 5.77 -16.95
C ALA A 65 -0.47 6.14 -15.92
N LEU A 66 -0.50 5.56 -14.71
CA LEU A 66 0.57 5.68 -13.71
C LEU A 66 1.89 5.00 -14.15
N LYS A 67 1.87 4.25 -15.25
CA LYS A 67 3.01 3.48 -15.79
C LYS A 67 3.78 2.72 -14.69
N PRO A 68 3.13 1.77 -14.00
CA PRO A 68 3.72 1.07 -12.85
C PRO A 68 5.04 0.35 -13.21
N SER A 69 5.16 -0.15 -14.44
CA SER A 69 6.38 -0.77 -14.97
C SER A 69 7.56 0.20 -15.03
N VAL A 70 7.34 1.45 -15.45
CA VAL A 70 8.38 2.50 -15.51
C VAL A 70 8.83 2.90 -14.10
N MET A 71 7.88 2.99 -13.16
CA MET A 71 8.17 3.28 -11.76
C MET A 71 9.09 2.22 -11.14
N LYS A 72 8.83 0.94 -11.44
CA LYS A 72 9.67 -0.18 -11.00
C LYS A 72 11.04 -0.21 -11.68
N THR A 73 11.10 -0.08 -13.00
CA THR A 73 12.36 -0.29 -13.72
C THR A 73 13.32 0.88 -13.64
N ASP A 74 12.81 2.10 -13.44
CA ASP A 74 13.61 3.29 -13.63
C ASP A 74 13.60 4.24 -12.41
N PHE A 75 12.45 4.48 -11.78
CA PHE A 75 12.37 5.49 -10.73
C PHE A 75 12.79 4.96 -9.35
N LEU A 76 12.22 3.84 -8.90
CA LEU A 76 12.46 3.31 -7.56
C LEU A 76 13.92 2.85 -7.34
N PRO A 77 14.55 2.07 -8.25
CA PRO A 77 15.94 1.67 -8.07
C PRO A 77 16.89 2.88 -8.03
N LYS A 78 16.71 3.84 -8.94
CA LYS A 78 17.50 5.08 -8.95
C LYS A 78 17.32 5.88 -7.66
N ALA A 79 16.10 5.99 -7.15
CA ALA A 79 15.84 6.72 -5.91
C ALA A 79 16.52 6.05 -4.71
N THR A 80 16.46 4.72 -4.63
CA THR A 80 17.16 3.94 -3.59
C THR A 80 18.68 4.10 -3.69
N ASP A 81 19.25 3.94 -4.88
CA ASP A 81 20.70 4.10 -5.10
C ASP A 81 21.19 5.51 -4.72
N GLN A 82 20.42 6.56 -5.06
CA GLN A 82 20.74 7.94 -4.67
C GLN A 82 20.66 8.14 -3.16
N LEU A 83 19.68 7.54 -2.48
CA LEU A 83 19.56 7.62 -1.02
C LEU A 83 20.73 6.91 -0.32
N ASP A 84 21.14 5.74 -0.82
CA ASP A 84 22.32 5.03 -0.30
C ASP A 84 23.60 5.85 -0.51
N ALA A 85 23.77 6.45 -1.70
CA ALA A 85 24.91 7.33 -1.98
C ALA A 85 24.93 8.57 -1.06
N ILE A 86 23.76 9.11 -0.70
CA ILE A 86 23.66 10.22 0.27
C ILE A 86 24.12 9.77 1.65
N VAL A 87 23.71 8.58 2.11
CA VAL A 87 24.15 8.05 3.42
C VAL A 87 25.67 7.88 3.45
N GLU A 88 26.24 7.29 2.40
CA GLU A 88 27.68 7.09 2.31
C GLU A 88 28.45 8.42 2.26
N ALA A 89 28.03 9.35 1.39
CA ALA A 89 28.68 10.64 1.23
C ALA A 89 28.62 11.48 2.51
N THR A 90 27.49 11.44 3.22
CA THR A 90 27.33 12.16 4.50
C THR A 90 28.15 11.52 5.62
N ALA A 91 28.27 10.19 5.67
CA ALA A 91 29.16 9.50 6.61
C ALA A 91 30.64 9.83 6.35
N ALA A 92 31.06 9.78 5.09
CA ALA A 92 32.42 10.13 4.71
C ALA A 92 32.75 11.61 4.97
N ALA A 93 31.78 12.52 4.81
CA ALA A 93 31.95 13.92 5.17
C ALA A 93 32.08 14.11 6.69
N SER A 94 31.23 13.45 7.48
CA SER A 94 31.25 13.51 8.94
C SER A 94 32.54 12.99 9.53
N HIS A 95 33.04 11.84 9.06
CA HIS A 95 34.36 11.33 9.48
C HIS A 95 35.48 12.33 9.19
N ARG A 96 35.49 12.97 8.01
CA ARG A 96 36.50 14.01 7.70
C ARG A 96 36.41 15.23 8.62
N ILE A 97 35.20 15.60 9.07
CA ILE A 97 35.00 16.66 10.06
C ILE A 97 35.55 16.23 11.42
N MET A 98 35.29 15.00 11.85
CA MET A 98 35.84 14.42 13.08
C MET A 98 37.37 14.35 13.04
N ASP A 99 37.97 13.89 11.94
CA ASP A 99 39.42 13.89 11.76
C ASP A 99 40.01 15.31 11.87
N SER A 100 39.29 16.31 11.36
CA SER A 100 39.70 17.71 11.49
C SER A 100 39.62 18.19 12.94
N ALA A 101 38.63 17.72 13.72
CA ALA A 101 38.53 18.00 15.15
C ALA A 101 39.67 17.36 15.94
N ASP A 102 40.12 16.15 15.58
CA ASP A 102 41.30 15.52 16.18
C ASP A 102 42.57 16.36 15.97
N VAL A 103 42.76 16.92 14.77
CA VAL A 103 43.89 17.83 14.50
C VAL A 103 43.79 19.09 15.37
N ILE A 104 42.59 19.63 15.59
CA ILE A 104 42.38 20.76 16.51
C ILE A 104 42.81 20.39 17.94
N MET A 105 42.45 19.19 18.41
CA MET A 105 42.85 18.70 19.73
C MET A 105 44.37 18.52 19.85
N GLU A 106 45.03 17.98 18.83
CA GLU A 106 46.49 17.84 18.81
C GLU A 106 47.18 19.21 18.92
N LEU A 107 46.73 20.18 18.14
CA LEU A 107 47.26 21.55 18.16
C LEU A 107 46.98 22.24 19.50
N ALA A 108 45.80 22.02 20.08
CA ALA A 108 45.45 22.56 21.40
C ALA A 108 46.44 22.13 22.49
N GLY A 109 46.97 20.90 22.42
CA GLY A 109 48.01 20.41 23.34
C GLY A 109 49.33 21.18 23.28
N ARG A 110 49.56 21.99 22.23
CA ARG A 110 50.76 22.82 22.03
C ARG A 110 50.51 24.31 22.29
N MET A 111 49.26 24.70 22.57
CA MET A 111 48.87 26.09 22.80
C MET A 111 49.07 26.53 24.26
N ASN A 112 48.94 27.84 24.49
CA ASN A 112 48.83 28.35 25.86
C ASN A 112 47.54 27.82 26.53
N PRO A 113 47.45 27.81 27.88
CA PRO A 113 46.34 27.18 28.58
C PRO A 113 44.94 27.73 28.22
N GLU A 114 44.82 29.03 27.98
CA GLU A 114 43.53 29.67 27.68
C GLU A 114 43.03 29.28 26.28
N ASP A 115 43.90 29.37 25.28
CA ASP A 115 43.56 29.02 23.90
C ASP A 115 43.40 27.51 23.72
N SER A 116 44.19 26.72 24.45
CA SER A 116 44.06 25.25 24.50
C SER A 116 42.67 24.84 24.98
N GLN A 117 42.18 25.44 26.06
CA GLN A 117 40.83 25.17 26.57
C GLN A 117 39.74 25.50 25.55
N LYS A 118 39.85 26.65 24.87
CA LYS A 118 38.88 27.06 23.84
C LYS A 118 38.89 26.10 22.65
N ALA A 119 40.06 25.69 22.18
CA ALA A 119 40.22 24.75 21.08
C ALA A 119 39.69 23.35 21.43
N MET A 120 39.99 22.85 22.64
CA MET A 120 39.45 21.59 23.15
C MET A 120 37.92 21.62 23.23
N ALA A 121 37.34 22.68 23.78
CA ALA A 121 35.89 22.83 23.87
C ALA A 121 35.21 22.87 22.48
N ALA A 122 35.83 23.55 21.52
CA ALA A 122 35.34 23.58 20.14
C ALA A 122 35.40 22.20 19.48
N ALA A 123 36.50 21.46 19.65
CA ALA A 123 36.62 20.10 19.12
C ALA A 123 35.57 19.16 19.74
N THR A 124 35.37 19.20 21.06
CA THR A 124 34.32 18.42 21.74
C THR A 124 32.94 18.75 21.19
N SER A 125 32.63 20.03 20.98
CA SER A 125 31.35 20.45 20.40
C SER A 125 31.14 19.91 18.97
N ILE A 126 32.22 19.82 18.17
CA ILE A 126 32.16 19.21 16.84
C ILE A 126 31.83 17.71 16.93
N PHE A 127 32.47 16.96 17.84
CA PHE A 127 32.16 15.54 18.04
C PHE A 127 30.70 15.33 18.46
N GLU A 128 30.21 16.11 19.41
CA GLU A 128 28.81 16.05 19.85
C GLU A 128 27.84 16.34 18.69
N ALA A 129 28.13 17.36 17.88
CA ALA A 129 27.30 17.72 16.73
C ALA A 129 27.31 16.61 15.65
N CYS A 130 28.46 15.98 15.40
CA CYS A 130 28.56 14.92 14.39
C CYS A 130 27.97 13.57 14.87
N THR A 131 27.81 13.38 16.19
CA THR A 131 27.17 12.18 16.77
C THR A 131 25.68 12.08 16.37
N PHE A 132 25.01 13.20 16.05
CA PHE A 132 23.63 13.21 15.54
C PHE A 132 23.47 12.63 14.13
N GLN A 133 24.56 12.42 13.39
CA GLN A 133 24.51 11.92 12.02
C GLN A 133 23.98 10.47 11.93
N ASP A 134 24.21 9.65 12.96
CA ASP A 134 23.72 8.27 13.01
C ASP A 134 22.17 8.20 12.87
N ILE A 135 21.47 9.16 13.48
CA ILE A 135 20.02 9.31 13.37
C ILE A 135 19.59 9.59 11.92
N THR A 136 20.40 10.35 11.17
CA THR A 136 20.12 10.66 9.76
C THR A 136 20.28 9.40 8.90
N GLY A 137 21.33 8.61 9.12
CA GLY A 137 21.54 7.33 8.43
C GLY A 137 20.39 6.35 8.68
N GLN A 138 19.96 6.22 9.94
CA GLN A 138 18.81 5.38 10.31
C GLN A 138 17.51 5.86 9.65
N ARG A 139 17.26 7.18 9.61
CA ARG A 139 16.07 7.75 8.95
C ARG A 139 16.04 7.49 7.46
N VAL A 140 17.17 7.67 6.76
CA VAL A 140 17.26 7.38 5.33
C VAL A 140 17.05 5.89 5.07
N THR A 141 17.62 5.02 5.91
CA THR A 141 17.38 3.56 5.82
C THR A 141 15.90 3.22 5.90
N LYS A 142 15.15 3.82 6.84
CA LYS A 142 13.69 3.66 6.93
C LYS A 142 12.93 4.14 5.69
N VAL A 143 13.38 5.25 5.07
CA VAL A 143 12.81 5.74 3.81
C VAL A 143 13.05 4.71 2.71
N VAL A 144 14.26 4.13 2.61
CA VAL A 144 14.59 3.08 1.65
C VAL A 144 13.72 1.83 1.86
N GLU A 145 13.51 1.39 3.10
CA GLU A 145 12.61 0.26 3.42
C GLU A 145 11.15 0.54 3.01
N THR A 146 10.70 1.79 3.20
CA THR A 146 9.36 2.22 2.78
C THR A 146 9.24 2.18 1.25
N LEU A 147 10.26 2.63 0.51
CA LEU A 147 10.30 2.56 -0.95
C LEU A 147 10.26 1.10 -1.45
N LYS A 148 10.99 0.18 -0.80
CA LYS A 148 10.92 -1.27 -1.11
C LYS A 148 9.53 -1.85 -0.85
N THR A 149 8.84 -1.36 0.17
CA THR A 149 7.44 -1.76 0.43
C THR A 149 6.53 -1.28 -0.70
N ILE A 150 6.68 -0.04 -1.15
CA ILE A 150 5.94 0.52 -2.30
C ILE A 150 6.21 -0.29 -3.57
N GLU A 151 7.47 -0.68 -3.81
CA GLU A 151 7.85 -1.56 -4.94
C GLU A 151 7.06 -2.89 -4.90
N SER A 152 7.00 -3.54 -3.73
CA SER A 152 6.24 -4.79 -3.56
C SER A 152 4.74 -4.62 -3.83
N HIS A 153 4.16 -3.48 -3.46
CA HIS A 153 2.75 -3.19 -3.77
C HIS A 153 2.52 -2.98 -5.26
N ILE A 154 3.45 -2.30 -5.95
CA ILE A 154 3.41 -2.12 -7.40
C ILE A 154 3.50 -3.48 -8.10
N ASP A 155 4.35 -4.39 -7.62
CA ASP A 155 4.47 -5.74 -8.17
C ASP A 155 3.18 -6.54 -8.11
N ARG A 156 2.51 -6.51 -6.95
CA ARG A 156 1.19 -7.14 -6.79
C ARG A 156 0.16 -6.53 -7.72
N MET A 157 0.21 -5.21 -7.90
CA MET A 157 -0.69 -4.50 -8.80
C MET A 157 -0.41 -4.85 -10.26
N ILE A 158 0.84 -5.08 -10.68
CA ILE A 158 1.13 -5.52 -12.04
C ILE A 158 0.63 -6.96 -12.24
N ALA A 159 0.96 -7.87 -11.32
CA ALA A 159 0.58 -9.29 -11.40
C ALA A 159 -0.94 -9.50 -11.50
N ALA A 160 -1.72 -8.80 -10.66
CA ALA A 160 -3.18 -8.89 -10.68
C ALA A 160 -3.80 -8.40 -12.00
N PHE A 161 -3.10 -7.58 -12.78
CA PHE A 161 -3.61 -7.04 -14.04
C PHE A 161 -3.15 -7.86 -15.25
N ASP A 162 -1.97 -8.50 -15.20
CA ASP A 162 -1.52 -9.44 -16.24
C ASP A 162 -2.36 -10.72 -16.25
N GLU A 163 -2.79 -11.23 -15.09
CA GLU A 163 -3.73 -12.37 -15.02
C GLU A 163 -5.08 -12.08 -15.71
N THR A 164 -5.46 -10.80 -15.86
CA THR A 164 -6.69 -10.40 -16.58
C THR A 164 -6.49 -10.16 -18.07
N ALA A 165 -5.25 -10.10 -18.57
CA ALA A 165 -4.96 -9.84 -19.99
C ALA A 165 -5.03 -11.10 -20.85
N ASP A 166 -4.68 -12.27 -20.30
CA ASP A 166 -4.83 -13.58 -20.95
C ASP A 166 -6.06 -14.39 -20.46
N GLY A 167 -6.83 -13.84 -19.52
CA GLY A 167 -7.86 -14.55 -18.76
C GLY A 167 -9.31 -14.42 -19.24
N ALA A 168 -9.59 -13.96 -20.47
CA ALA A 168 -10.98 -13.92 -20.98
C ALA A 168 -11.57 -15.32 -21.31
N ALA A 169 -10.82 -16.41 -21.08
CA ALA A 169 -11.25 -17.78 -21.37
C ALA A 169 -11.36 -18.71 -20.14
N GLN A 170 -11.03 -18.27 -18.92
CA GLN A 170 -11.04 -19.16 -17.74
C GLN A 170 -11.72 -18.52 -16.54
N VAL A 171 -13.02 -18.20 -16.67
CA VAL A 171 -13.91 -18.01 -15.50
C VAL A 171 -15.12 -18.97 -15.54
N ALA A 172 -15.04 -20.04 -16.34
CA ALA A 172 -16.14 -21.01 -16.48
C ALA A 172 -15.79 -22.45 -16.07
N ALA A 173 -14.60 -22.74 -15.55
CA ALA A 173 -14.27 -24.09 -15.07
C ALA A 173 -13.38 -24.02 -13.83
N GLY A 174 -13.87 -24.53 -12.71
CA GLY A 174 -13.06 -24.73 -11.50
C GLY A 174 -13.60 -24.06 -10.23
N VAL A 175 -14.88 -24.24 -9.91
CA VAL A 175 -15.25 -24.32 -8.49
C VAL A 175 -14.89 -25.73 -8.05
N GLU A 176 -13.63 -25.94 -7.68
CA GLU A 176 -13.23 -27.13 -6.94
C GLU A 176 -12.41 -26.71 -5.72
N SER A 177 -12.90 -27.19 -4.58
CA SER A 177 -12.38 -27.07 -3.24
C SER A 177 -10.87 -27.33 -3.17
N GLY A 178 -10.13 -26.41 -2.56
CA GLY A 178 -8.74 -26.60 -2.17
C GLY A 178 -8.53 -25.99 -0.80
N GLU A 179 -8.14 -26.83 0.16
CA GLU A 179 -7.99 -26.53 1.58
C GLU A 179 -7.01 -25.39 1.86
N ALA A 180 -7.38 -24.57 2.85
CA ALA A 180 -6.49 -23.60 3.47
C ALA A 180 -5.40 -24.33 4.27
N GLU A 181 -4.23 -24.52 3.68
CA GLU A 181 -3.02 -24.84 4.44
C GLU A 181 -2.53 -23.59 5.17
N LYS A 182 -2.71 -23.58 6.49
CA LYS A 182 -1.98 -22.72 7.41
C LYS A 182 -0.51 -23.15 7.44
N PRO A 183 0.47 -22.24 7.33
CA PRO A 183 1.75 -22.48 7.96
C PRO A 183 1.63 -22.06 9.43
N GLU A 184 1.35 -23.03 10.30
CA GLU A 184 1.68 -22.93 11.72
C GLU A 184 3.18 -23.20 11.86
N GLY A 185 3.93 -22.17 12.24
CA GLY A 185 5.35 -22.33 12.56
C GLY A 185 6.10 -21.01 12.52
N GLU A 186 5.92 -20.17 13.54
CA GLU A 186 7.04 -19.49 14.20
C GLU A 186 6.51 -18.71 15.42
N LYS A 187 6.92 -19.19 16.59
CA LYS A 187 6.78 -18.49 17.86
C LYS A 187 7.53 -17.15 17.76
N LYS A 188 6.82 -16.04 17.64
CA LYS A 188 7.40 -14.71 17.92
C LYS A 188 7.46 -14.47 19.43
N GLU A 189 8.36 -15.18 20.09
CA GLU A 189 9.03 -14.65 21.27
C GLU A 189 10.37 -14.07 20.80
N GLY A 190 10.65 -12.83 21.18
CA GLY A 190 11.98 -12.24 21.01
C GLY A 190 12.00 -11.03 20.09
N LYS A 191 11.90 -9.86 20.72
CA LYS A 191 12.47 -8.59 20.28
C LYS A 191 12.10 -8.19 18.85
N SER A 192 11.07 -7.35 18.72
CA SER A 192 11.17 -6.28 17.74
C SER A 192 12.55 -5.65 17.97
N SER A 193 13.49 -5.89 17.06
CA SER A 193 14.66 -5.04 16.97
C SER A 193 14.11 -3.69 16.59
N THR A 194 13.74 -2.95 17.62
CA THR A 194 13.21 -1.61 17.59
C THR A 194 14.35 -0.74 17.11
N LEU A 195 14.64 -0.81 15.82
CA LEU A 195 15.47 0.12 15.07
C LEU A 195 14.65 1.40 14.84
N ASP A 196 13.94 1.83 15.88
CA ASP A 196 13.32 3.13 15.91
C ASP A 196 14.39 4.12 16.32
N GLY A 197 15.09 4.63 15.29
CA GLY A 197 15.92 5.80 15.46
C GLY A 197 15.13 6.93 16.14
N PRO A 198 15.80 7.85 16.85
CA PRO A 198 15.18 8.85 17.70
C PRO A 198 14.01 9.54 17.02
N ALA A 199 12.89 9.57 17.73
CA ALA A 199 11.65 10.13 17.23
C ALA A 199 11.85 11.59 16.76
N LEU A 200 11.06 12.02 15.76
CA LEU A 200 11.03 13.42 15.33
C LEU A 200 10.84 14.33 16.56
N PRO A 201 11.39 15.56 16.61
CA PRO A 201 11.27 16.43 17.78
C PRO A 201 9.83 16.62 18.28
N SER A 202 8.86 16.61 17.35
CA SER A 202 7.41 16.64 17.63
C SER A 202 6.83 15.40 18.35
N HIS A 203 7.55 14.28 18.33
CA HIS A 203 7.13 12.96 18.82
C HIS A 203 8.21 12.34 19.74
N ALA A 204 9.22 13.11 20.13
CA ALA A 204 10.28 12.66 21.02
C ALA A 204 9.70 12.50 22.44
N PRO A 205 9.77 11.30 23.06
CA PRO A 205 9.43 11.16 24.46
C PRO A 205 10.34 12.08 25.26
N SER A 206 9.76 12.77 26.24
CA SER A 206 10.53 13.66 27.09
C SER A 206 11.46 12.83 27.99
N GLN A 207 12.53 13.44 28.51
CA GLN A 207 13.42 12.75 29.45
C GLN A 207 12.65 12.20 30.66
N ALA A 208 11.59 12.90 31.08
CA ALA A 208 10.70 12.43 32.15
C ALA A 208 9.93 11.13 31.78
N ASP A 209 9.52 10.98 30.52
CA ASP A 209 8.85 9.77 30.05
C ASP A 209 9.84 8.58 29.98
N ILE A 210 11.08 8.87 29.57
CA ILE A 210 12.17 7.88 29.52
C ILE A 210 12.52 7.41 30.95
N ASP A 211 12.63 8.35 31.88
CA ASP A 211 12.94 8.06 33.28
C ASP A 211 11.81 7.26 33.95
N ALA A 212 10.54 7.54 33.62
CA ALA A 212 9.39 6.78 34.13
C ALA A 212 9.38 5.32 33.66
N ILE A 213 9.73 5.07 32.39
CA ILE A 213 9.84 3.71 31.83
C ILE A 213 11.03 2.95 32.46
N LEU A 214 12.16 3.62 32.67
CA LEU A 214 13.35 3.01 33.27
C LEU A 214 13.23 2.79 34.79
N ALA A 215 12.42 3.61 35.47
CA ALA A 215 12.11 3.46 36.89
C ALA A 215 11.19 2.27 37.21
N GLY A 216 10.59 1.63 36.19
CA GLY A 216 9.88 0.37 36.35
C GLY A 216 8.44 0.48 36.85
N ASP A 217 7.77 1.62 36.65
CA ASP A 217 6.34 1.72 36.92
C ASP A 217 5.54 1.17 35.74
N ASN A 218 5.20 -0.13 35.84
CA ASN A 218 4.09 -0.74 35.12
C ASN A 218 2.97 -1.10 36.11
#